data_AF-A0A5N6QFB3-F1
#
_entry.id   AF-A0A5N6QFB3-F1
#
_cell.length_a   1.000
_cell.length_b   1.000
_cell.length_c   1.000
_cell.angle_alpha   90.00
_cell.angle_beta   90.00
_cell.angle_gamma   90.00
#
_symmetry.space_group_name_H-M   'P 1'
#
loop_
_entity.id
_entity.type
_entity.pdbx_description
1 polymer ?
#
loop_
_entity_poly.entity_id
_entity_poly.type
_entity_poly.pdbx_seq_one_letter_code
_entity_poly.pdbx_strand_id
1 'polypeptide(L)' 'MFTKFKNNKGNFKESLINDVQGMLSLYEAAHLRGHGEDILDEALVFTAIHLESVASHLSPPLAA' A
#
# COMPACT_ATOMS: atom_id res chain seq x y z
N MET A 1 -1.05 9.11 -12.34
CA MET A 1 0.17 9.09 -11.50
C MET A 1 0.43 7.73 -10.84
N PHE A 2 -0.57 7.05 -10.27
CA PHE A 2 -0.41 5.76 -9.57
C PHE A 2 -0.63 4.51 -10.43
N THR A 3 -1.08 4.64 -11.68
CA THR A 3 -1.34 3.51 -12.59
C THR A 3 -0.11 2.64 -12.87
N LYS A 4 1.11 3.19 -12.76
CA LYS A 4 2.37 2.43 -12.86
C LYS A 4 2.53 1.36 -11.78
N PHE A 5 1.80 1.47 -10.68
CA PHE A 5 1.77 0.51 -9.58
C PHE A 5 0.76 -0.63 -9.81
N LYS A 6 -0.06 -0.53 -10.87
CA LYS A 6 -0.99 -1.59 -11.27
C LYS A 6 -0.38 -2.50 -12.34
N ASN A 7 -0.80 -3.75 -12.33
CA ASN A 7 -0.50 -4.75 -13.36
C ASN A 7 -1.50 -4.64 -14.53
N ASN A 8 -1.32 -5.48 -15.55
CA ASN A 8 -2.16 -5.48 -16.74
C ASN A 8 -3.62 -5.90 -16.47
N LYS A 9 -3.91 -6.45 -15.28
CA LYS A 9 -5.26 -6.81 -14.82
C LYS A 9 -5.94 -5.68 -14.04
N GLY A 10 -5.25 -4.55 -13.82
CA GLY A 10 -5.77 -3.43 -13.05
C GLY A 10 -5.64 -3.59 -11.53
N ASN A 11 -4.90 -4.59 -11.04
CA ASN A 11 -4.63 -4.77 -9.60
C ASN A 11 -3.27 -4.19 -9.23
N PHE A 12 -3.07 -3.79 -7.97
CA PHE A 12 -1.75 -3.42 -7.47
C PHE A 12 -0.75 -4.58 -7.64
N LYS A 13 0.47 -4.24 -8.04
CA LYS A 13 1.54 -5.23 -8.25
C LYS A 13 1.95 -5.82 -6.91
N GLU A 14 1.92 -7.15 -6.81
CA GLU A 14 2.41 -7.89 -5.64
C GLU A 14 3.89 -7.60 -5.33
N SER A 15 4.68 -7.16 -6.32
CA SER A 15 6.06 -6.70 -6.11
C SER A 15 6.17 -5.54 -5.11
N LEU A 16 5.10 -4.78 -4.87
CA LEU A 16 5.05 -3.70 -3.86
C LEU A 16 5.09 -4.24 -2.43
N ILE A 17 4.65 -5.48 -2.21
CA ILE A 17 4.63 -6.09 -0.87
C ILE A 17 6.06 -6.25 -0.35
N ASN A 18 7.02 -6.47 -1.25
CA ASN A 18 8.44 -6.58 -0.91
C ASN A 18 9.13 -5.21 -0.70
N ASP A 19 8.48 -4.11 -1.09
CA ASP A 19 8.96 -2.74 -0.87
C ASP A 19 8.16 -2.08 0.27
N VAL A 20 8.48 -2.47 1.50
CA VAL A 20 7.77 -2.00 2.71
C VAL A 20 7.77 -0.47 2.81
N GLN A 21 8.88 0.18 2.46
CA GLN A 21 8.98 1.64 2.49
C GLN A 21 8.08 2.28 1.42
N GLY A 22 8.10 1.78 0.19
CA GLY A 22 7.19 2.23 -0.87
C GLY A 22 5.72 2.00 -0.52
N MET A 23 5.42 0.90 0.17
CA MET A 23 4.07 0.56 0.65
C MET A 23 3.58 1.52 1.74
N LEU A 24 4.44 1.90 2.68
CA LEU A 24 4.16 2.93 3.69
C LEU A 24 3.91 4.29 3.05
N SER A 25 4.77 4.73 2.12
CA SER A 25 4.57 5.99 1.40
C SER A 25 3.27 6.00 0.59
N LEU A 26 2.87 4.86 0.02
CA LEU A 26 1.60 4.74 -0.69
C LEU A 26 0.40 4.79 0.28
N TYR A 27 0.50 4.15 1.45
CA TYR A 27 -0.51 4.19 2.50
C TYR A 27 -0.76 5.61 3.01
N GLU A 28 0.32 6.36 3.28
CA GLU A 28 0.26 7.77 3.70
C GLU A 28 -0.36 8.65 2.61
N ALA A 29 0.05 8.47 1.36
CA ALA A 29 -0.53 9.20 0.23
C ALA A 29 -2.03 8.89 0.05
N ALA A 30 -2.45 7.65 0.26
CA ALA A 30 -3.85 7.24 0.17
C ALA A 30 -4.73 7.84 1.29
N HIS A 31 -4.15 8.22 2.43
CA HIS A 31 -4.85 8.96 3.49
C HIS A 31 -5.10 10.43 3.13
N LEU A 32 -4.33 10.98 2.19
CA LEU A 32 -4.49 12.35 1.69
C LEU A 32 -5.41 12.43 0.46
N ARG A 33 -6.09 11.33 0.12
CA ARG A 33 -6.92 11.25 -1.09
C ARG A 33 -8.07 12.25 -1.07
N GLY A 34 -8.35 12.83 -2.23
CA GLY A 34 -9.56 13.61 -2.50
C GLY A 34 -10.74 12.72 -2.91
N HIS A 35 -11.93 13.32 -3.01
CA HIS A 35 -13.09 12.63 -3.58
C HIS A 35 -12.88 12.30 -5.06
N GLY A 36 -13.23 11.07 -5.46
CA GLY A 36 -13.13 10.59 -6.84
C GLY A 36 -11.77 9.98 -7.21
N GLU A 37 -10.87 9.79 -6.25
CA GLU A 37 -9.58 9.14 -6.46
C GLU A 37 -9.66 7.62 -6.20
N ASP A 38 -10.43 6.90 -7.03
CA ASP A 38 -10.68 5.45 -6.89
C ASP A 38 -9.40 4.62 -6.74
N ILE A 39 -8.32 5.03 -7.42
CA ILE A 39 -7.02 4.34 -7.32
C ILE A 39 -6.39 4.46 -5.92
N LEU A 40 -6.62 5.56 -5.20
CA LEU A 40 -6.14 5.75 -3.85
C LEU A 40 -7.08 5.10 -2.82
N ASP A 41 -8.37 5.01 -3.12
CA ASP A 41 -9.31 4.14 -2.39
C ASP A 41 -8.84 2.69 -2.40
N GLU A 42 -8.51 2.16 -3.58
CA GLU A 42 -7.96 0.81 -3.71
C GLU A 42 -6.57 0.69 -3.06
N ALA A 43 -5.73 1.72 -3.16
CA ALA A 43 -4.40 1.73 -2.56
C ALA A 43 -4.48 1.62 -1.03
N LEU A 44 -5.44 2.33 -0.41
CA LEU A 44 -5.66 2.29 1.02
C LEU A 44 -5.97 0.88 1.51
N VAL A 45 -6.88 0.18 0.82
CA VAL A 45 -7.25 -1.21 1.17
C VAL A 45 -6.06 -2.15 0.97
N PHE A 46 -5.39 -2.06 -0.17
CA PHE A 46 -4.24 -2.92 -0.50
C PHE A 46 -3.11 -2.76 0.53
N THR A 47 -2.70 -1.53 0.81
CA THR A 47 -1.59 -1.24 1.72
C THR A 47 -1.92 -1.60 3.16
N ALA A 48 -3.14 -1.36 3.63
CA ALA A 48 -3.56 -1.73 5.00
C ALA A 48 -3.42 -3.24 5.27
N ILE A 49 -3.95 -4.08 4.36
CA ILE A 49 -3.90 -5.55 4.48
C ILE A 49 -2.45 -6.06 4.54
N HIS A 50 -1.60 -5.54 3.66
CA HIS A 50 -0.23 -6.03 3.56
C HIS A 50 0.70 -5.47 4.64
N LEU A 51 0.50 -4.22 5.08
CA LEU A 51 1.26 -3.64 6.20
C LEU A 51 0.96 -4.34 7.52
N GLU A 52 -0.30 -4.72 7.78
CA GLU A 52 -0.67 -5.49 8.98
C GLU A 52 0.03 -6.86 9.00
N SER A 53 0.06 -7.55 7.85
CA SER A 53 0.79 -8.81 7.72
C SER A 53 2.29 -8.64 7.96
N VAL A 54 2.91 -7.60 7.38
CA VAL A 54 4.33 -7.32 7.59
C VAL A 54 4.61 -6.99 9.05
N ALA A 55 3.79 -6.15 9.70
CA ALA A 55 3.94 -5.78 11.10
C ALA A 55 3.96 -6.99 12.04
N SER A 56 3.15 -8.02 11.74
CA SER A 56 3.13 -9.28 12.50
C SER A 56 4.44 -10.08 12.43
N HIS A 57 5.27 -9.83 11.41
CA HIS A 57 6.54 -10.50 11.16
C HIS A 57 7.78 -9.64 11.48
N LEU A 58 7.60 -8.39 11.90
CA LEU A 58 8.71 -7.52 12.29
C LEU A 58 9.19 -7.83 13.71
N SER A 59 10.50 -8.02 13.87
CA SER A 59 11.14 -8.05 15.20
C SER A 59 11.18 -6.64 15.81
N PRO A 60 11.15 -6.48 17.16
CA PRO A 60 11.21 -5.16 17.81
C PRO A 60 12.45 -4.38 17.34
N PRO A 61 12.35 -3.07 16.97
CA PRO A 61 11.57 -2.00 17.61
C PRO A 61 10.40 -1.44 16.80
N LEU A 62 9.94 -2.16 15.77
CA LEU A 62 8.82 -1.77 14.89
C LEU A 62 7.50 -2.50 15.20
N ALA A 63 7.53 -3.47 16.12
CA ALA A 63 6.34 -4.04 16.73
C ALA A 63 5.90 -3.11 17.87
N ALA A 64 4.72 -2.51 17.75
CA ALA A 64 4.12 -1.65 18.77
C ALA A 64 3.59 -2.46 19.96
#